data_AF-A0A2S9XUC1-F1
#
_entry.id   AF-A0A2S9XUC1-F1
#
_cell.length_a   1.000
_cell.length_b   1.000
_cell.length_c   1.000
_cell.angle_alpha   90.00
_cell.angle_beta   90.00
_cell.angle_gamma   90.00
#
_symmetry.space_group_name_H-M   'P 1'
#
loop_
_entity.id
_entity.type
_entity.pdbx_description
1 polymer ?
#
loop_
_entity_poly.entity_id
_entity_poly.type
_entity_poly.pdbx_seq_one_letter_code
_entity_poly.pdbx_strand_id
1 'polypeptide(L)'
;MSFEQRIKSLAAKAEKTRGMLETEEATKNALVMPFIAALGYDVFDPTEVVPEFTADVGIKKGEKVDYVIRRGDDIVMLIEAKKVAADLAIEHSSQLFRYFTVTKARIAVLTNGIVYRFFSDLEENNKMDEKPFLELNLLDLRESLINEVNKLSKSSFDLDNMLVAASDLKYMREIRATLERQLETPDEELVKFFFQQANPNGRFVQSAKEQFSQLVKRTLSVFISDKVGDRLRSALARADGSAVDDSLPTREVGSEAAPEEQDDAKQEANDGIVTTEAEKEGYRIVKAIVCDLLVPERVTYRDSKTYFAVLVDDNNRKPICRLHFNRSRKYIGTFDAEKAETRHPVEGPDGIYTVREQLRATAAHWLSLDAVEKPTIVVPTEC
;
A
#
# COMPACT_ATOMS: atom_id res chain seq x y z
N MET A 1 6.18 -17.59 -19.73
CA MET A 1 6.96 -16.67 -18.87
C MET A 1 6.04 -15.56 -18.39
N SER A 2 6.07 -15.26 -17.09
CA SER A 2 5.33 -14.13 -16.51
C SER A 2 5.88 -12.79 -17.01
N PHE A 3 5.09 -11.73 -16.90
CA PHE A 3 5.53 -10.35 -17.21
C PHE A 3 6.82 -9.99 -16.46
N GLU A 4 6.86 -10.28 -15.16
CA GLU A 4 8.01 -10.04 -14.30
C GLU A 4 9.30 -10.70 -14.83
N GLN A 5 9.23 -11.96 -15.26
CA GLN A 5 10.37 -12.67 -15.84
C GLN A 5 10.85 -11.99 -17.13
N ARG A 6 9.93 -11.55 -17.99
CA ARG A 6 10.26 -10.85 -19.23
C ARG A 6 10.95 -9.51 -18.95
N ILE A 7 10.46 -8.74 -17.97
CA ILE A 7 11.07 -7.47 -17.57
C ILE A 7 12.44 -7.67 -16.92
N LYS A 8 12.60 -8.65 -16.03
CA LYS A 8 13.91 -8.99 -15.43
C LYS A 8 14.92 -9.42 -16.51
N SER A 9 14.48 -10.21 -17.50
CA SER A 9 15.33 -10.57 -18.65
C SER A 9 15.69 -9.35 -19.51
N LEU A 10 14.75 -8.43 -19.72
CA LEU A 10 14.98 -7.20 -20.47
C LEU A 10 15.97 -6.28 -19.74
N ALA A 11 15.86 -6.15 -18.42
CA ALA A 11 16.82 -5.41 -17.60
C ALA A 11 18.24 -5.97 -17.71
N ALA A 12 18.39 -7.29 -17.60
CA ALA A 12 19.69 -7.95 -17.78
C ALA A 12 20.27 -7.74 -19.20
N LYS A 13 19.41 -7.69 -20.23
CA LYS A 13 19.82 -7.35 -21.59
C LYS A 13 20.26 -5.89 -21.68
N ALA A 14 19.45 -4.97 -21.13
CA ALA A 14 19.71 -3.54 -21.12
C ALA A 14 21.06 -3.20 -20.48
N GLU A 15 21.38 -3.81 -19.34
CA GLU A 15 22.67 -3.61 -18.67
C GLU A 15 23.86 -3.99 -19.57
N LYS A 16 23.75 -5.09 -20.33
CA LYS A 16 24.80 -5.59 -21.22
C LYS A 16 24.92 -4.78 -22.52
N THR A 17 23.79 -4.36 -23.09
CA THR A 17 23.78 -3.77 -24.44
C THR A 17 23.79 -2.25 -24.46
N ARG A 18 23.42 -1.56 -23.37
CA ARG A 18 23.28 -0.08 -23.35
C ARG A 18 24.51 0.68 -23.87
N GLY A 19 25.72 0.17 -23.61
CA GLY A 19 26.97 0.79 -24.06
C GLY A 19 27.25 0.64 -25.56
N MET A 20 26.49 -0.21 -26.27
CA MET A 20 26.63 -0.49 -27.71
C MET A 20 25.52 0.18 -28.53
N LEU A 21 24.53 0.81 -27.89
CA LEU A 21 23.37 1.41 -28.56
C LEU A 21 23.65 2.88 -28.89
N GLU A 22 24.13 3.12 -30.10
CA GLU A 22 24.54 4.46 -30.55
C GLU A 22 23.38 5.30 -31.11
N THR A 23 22.35 4.64 -31.65
CA THR A 23 21.23 5.31 -32.33
C THR A 23 19.90 5.11 -31.61
N GLU A 24 18.96 6.01 -31.90
CA GLU A 24 17.58 5.88 -31.44
C GLU A 24 16.92 4.60 -31.98
N GLU A 25 17.14 4.27 -33.26
CA GLU A 25 16.65 3.03 -33.86
C GLU A 25 17.24 1.78 -33.20
N ALA A 26 18.53 1.78 -32.86
CA ALA A 26 19.12 0.69 -32.10
C ALA A 26 18.45 0.55 -30.72
N THR A 27 18.13 1.66 -30.06
CA THR A 27 17.44 1.70 -28.77
C THR A 27 16.03 1.12 -28.89
N LYS A 28 15.27 1.55 -29.90
CA LYS A 28 13.92 1.07 -30.19
C LYS A 28 13.91 -0.45 -30.41
N ASN A 29 14.80 -0.94 -31.27
CA ASN A 29 14.89 -2.36 -31.60
C ASN A 29 15.37 -3.22 -30.43
N ALA A 30 16.40 -2.78 -29.71
CA ALA A 30 17.03 -3.60 -28.70
C ALA A 30 16.27 -3.62 -27.38
N LEU A 31 15.57 -2.53 -27.02
CA LEU A 31 14.99 -2.31 -25.69
C LEU A 31 13.49 -2.01 -25.72
N VAL A 32 13.04 -1.06 -26.55
CA VAL A 32 11.64 -0.59 -26.52
C VAL A 32 10.67 -1.64 -27.11
N MET A 33 10.97 -2.21 -28.27
CA MET A 33 10.12 -3.27 -28.85
C MET A 33 10.03 -4.51 -27.94
N PRO A 34 11.14 -5.02 -27.36
CA PRO A 34 11.05 -6.07 -26.35
C PRO A 34 10.22 -5.70 -25.12
N PHE A 35 10.19 -4.43 -24.70
CA PHE A 35 9.32 -3.97 -23.62
C PHE A 35 7.84 -4.04 -24.01
N ILE A 36 7.48 -3.57 -25.22
CA ILE A 36 6.12 -3.67 -25.76
C ILE A 36 5.68 -5.14 -25.85
N ALA A 37 6.56 -6.02 -26.35
CA ALA A 37 6.31 -7.46 -26.39
C ALA A 37 6.21 -8.07 -24.98
N ALA A 38 6.96 -7.55 -24.00
CA ALA A 38 6.86 -7.99 -22.62
C ALA A 38 5.48 -7.69 -22.02
N LEU A 39 4.91 -6.51 -22.32
CA LEU A 39 3.52 -6.15 -21.99
C LEU A 39 2.48 -7.05 -22.67
N GLY A 40 2.88 -7.87 -23.64
CA GLY A 40 2.02 -8.85 -24.30
C GLY A 40 1.32 -8.33 -25.56
N TYR A 41 1.70 -7.15 -26.06
CA TYR A 41 1.27 -6.65 -27.37
C TYR A 41 2.14 -7.27 -28.47
N ASP A 42 1.52 -7.61 -29.60
CA ASP A 42 2.24 -8.19 -30.73
C ASP A 42 2.89 -7.10 -31.58
N VAL A 43 4.21 -6.97 -31.44
CA VAL A 43 5.02 -6.00 -32.21
C VAL A 43 5.10 -6.32 -33.70
N PHE A 44 4.65 -7.50 -34.13
CA PHE A 44 4.59 -7.90 -35.54
C PHE A 44 3.18 -7.75 -36.13
N ASP A 45 2.17 -7.46 -35.33
CA ASP A 45 0.82 -7.15 -35.79
C ASP A 45 0.67 -5.64 -36.00
N PRO A 46 0.65 -5.15 -37.27
CA PRO A 46 0.54 -3.73 -37.57
C PRO A 46 -0.84 -3.15 -37.24
N THR A 47 -1.81 -3.97 -36.82
CA THR A 47 -3.10 -3.51 -36.32
C THR A 47 -3.09 -3.26 -34.81
N GLU A 48 -2.15 -3.88 -34.09
CA GLU A 48 -1.99 -3.76 -32.63
C GLU A 48 -0.86 -2.80 -32.26
N VAL A 49 0.32 -2.94 -32.87
CA VAL A 49 1.48 -2.06 -32.65
C VAL A 49 1.80 -1.34 -33.94
N VAL A 50 1.47 -0.06 -34.01
CA VAL A 50 1.66 0.77 -35.21
C VAL A 50 2.92 1.61 -35.04
N PRO A 51 4.01 1.32 -35.77
CA PRO A 51 5.20 2.17 -35.76
C PRO A 51 4.99 3.44 -36.61
N GLU A 52 5.75 4.49 -36.30
CA GLU A 52 5.76 5.75 -37.06
C GLU A 52 4.37 6.33 -37.34
N PHE A 53 3.49 6.32 -36.32
CA PHE A 53 2.10 6.73 -36.49
C PHE A 53 1.97 8.23 -36.72
N THR A 54 1.13 8.60 -37.70
CA THR A 54 0.75 9.97 -38.02
C THR A 54 -0.75 10.19 -37.78
N ALA A 55 -1.11 11.26 -37.09
CA ALA A 55 -2.51 11.66 -36.91
C ALA A 55 -2.83 12.79 -37.90
N ASP A 56 -3.89 12.62 -38.70
CA ASP A 56 -4.32 13.55 -39.76
C ASP A 56 -4.98 14.83 -39.22
N VAL A 57 -4.30 15.55 -38.34
CA VAL A 57 -4.83 16.75 -37.70
C VAL A 57 -3.80 17.87 -37.80
N GLY A 58 -3.83 18.62 -38.92
CA GLY A 58 -3.45 20.04 -39.12
C GLY A 58 -2.23 20.70 -38.44
N ILE A 59 -1.45 20.02 -37.62
CA ILE A 59 -0.47 20.60 -36.70
C ILE A 59 0.90 20.07 -37.13
N LYS A 60 1.51 20.78 -38.08
CA LYS A 60 2.79 20.45 -38.76
C LYS A 60 2.81 19.13 -39.53
N LYS A 61 2.93 19.28 -40.85
CA LYS A 61 3.10 18.18 -41.82
C LYS A 61 4.39 17.38 -41.49
N GLY A 62 4.25 16.10 -41.15
CA GLY A 62 5.38 15.15 -41.05
C GLY A 62 5.89 14.81 -39.65
N GLU A 63 5.22 15.25 -38.57
CA GLU A 63 5.54 14.74 -37.23
C GLU A 63 4.94 13.35 -37.04
N LYS A 64 5.66 12.44 -36.36
CA LYS A 64 5.24 11.07 -36.11
C LYS A 64 5.52 10.70 -34.66
N VAL A 65 4.74 9.78 -34.10
CA VAL A 65 5.06 9.11 -32.83
C VAL A 65 5.65 7.75 -33.14
N ASP A 66 6.64 7.31 -32.36
CA ASP A 66 7.39 6.10 -32.66
C ASP A 66 6.56 4.83 -32.65
N TYR A 67 5.74 4.64 -31.61
CA TYR A 67 4.82 3.52 -31.54
C TYR A 67 3.47 3.94 -30.97
N VAL A 68 2.43 3.32 -31.51
CA VAL A 68 1.07 3.41 -30.99
C VAL A 68 0.56 2.02 -30.71
N ILE A 69 0.03 1.82 -29.51
CA ILE A 69 -0.64 0.58 -29.12
C ILE A 69 -2.14 0.76 -29.29
N ARG A 70 -2.75 -0.15 -30.05
CA ARG A 70 -4.18 -0.20 -30.31
C ARG A 70 -4.84 -1.38 -29.63
N ARG A 71 -6.10 -1.19 -29.26
CA ARG A 71 -7.00 -2.27 -28.88
C ARG A 71 -8.28 -2.14 -29.68
N GLY A 72 -8.43 -3.00 -30.69
CA GLY A 72 -9.46 -2.81 -31.70
C GLY A 72 -9.21 -1.49 -32.44
N ASP A 73 -10.21 -0.61 -32.47
CA ASP A 73 -10.11 0.67 -33.15
C ASP A 73 -9.57 1.82 -32.28
N ASP A 74 -9.45 1.60 -30.95
CA ASP A 74 -9.03 2.62 -30.01
C ASP A 74 -7.51 2.62 -29.79
N ILE A 75 -6.93 3.81 -29.77
CA ILE A 75 -5.54 4.04 -29.37
C ILE A 75 -5.50 4.11 -27.84
N VAL A 76 -4.76 3.20 -27.22
CA VAL A 76 -4.67 3.11 -25.75
C VAL A 76 -3.37 3.66 -25.18
N MET A 77 -2.29 3.63 -25.95
CA MET A 77 -0.96 4.09 -25.51
C MET A 77 -0.17 4.69 -26.67
N LEU A 78 0.44 5.84 -26.42
CA LEU A 78 1.43 6.46 -27.29
C LEU A 78 2.83 6.25 -26.70
N ILE A 79 3.82 5.94 -27.52
CA ILE A 79 5.19 5.70 -27.06
C ILE A 79 6.15 6.50 -27.94
N GLU A 80 6.92 7.35 -27.28
CA GLU A 80 8.00 8.14 -27.84
C GLU A 80 9.33 7.65 -27.26
N ALA A 81 10.27 7.29 -28.12
CA ALA A 81 11.56 6.77 -27.76
C ALA A 81 12.67 7.80 -28.07
N LYS A 82 13.73 7.77 -27.26
CA LYS A 82 14.98 8.50 -27.47
C LYS A 82 16.14 7.52 -27.45
N LYS A 83 17.31 7.97 -27.91
CA LYS A 83 18.55 7.20 -27.78
C LYS A 83 18.84 6.89 -26.30
N VAL A 84 19.47 5.74 -26.02
CA VAL A 84 19.79 5.28 -24.65
C VAL A 84 20.42 6.34 -23.75
N ALA A 85 21.35 7.14 -24.29
CA ALA A 85 22.08 8.15 -23.53
C ALA A 85 21.35 9.51 -23.42
N ALA A 86 20.15 9.65 -23.98
CA ALA A 86 19.39 10.89 -23.89
C ALA A 86 18.73 11.06 -22.52
N ASP A 87 18.68 12.31 -22.08
CA ASP A 87 17.81 12.72 -20.98
C ASP A 87 16.35 12.79 -21.46
N LEU A 88 15.43 12.42 -20.58
CA LEU A 88 13.99 12.34 -20.86
C LEU A 88 13.27 13.63 -20.47
N ALA A 89 13.80 14.77 -20.88
CA ALA A 89 13.20 16.07 -20.60
C ALA A 89 11.89 16.24 -21.41
N ILE A 90 10.83 16.63 -20.70
CA ILE A 90 9.47 16.83 -21.22
C ILE A 90 9.44 17.96 -22.26
N GLU A 91 10.29 18.98 -22.09
CA GLU A 91 10.45 20.12 -23.01
C GLU A 91 10.86 19.70 -24.44
N HIS A 92 11.45 18.51 -24.59
CA HIS A 92 11.84 17.94 -25.88
C HIS A 92 10.78 17.01 -26.49
N SER A 93 9.65 16.81 -25.80
CA SER A 93 8.60 15.85 -26.17
C SER A 93 7.32 16.54 -26.66
N SER A 94 7.46 17.69 -27.32
CA SER A 94 6.34 18.44 -27.91
C SER A 94 5.48 17.61 -28.88
N GLN A 95 6.06 16.58 -29.49
CA GLN A 95 5.34 15.62 -30.33
C GLN A 95 4.34 14.81 -29.50
N LEU A 96 4.77 14.21 -28.40
CA LEU A 96 3.92 13.38 -27.54
C LEU A 96 2.71 14.17 -27.01
N PHE A 97 2.90 15.42 -26.54
CA PHE A 97 1.79 16.29 -26.11
C PHE A 97 0.75 16.53 -27.21
N ARG A 98 1.21 16.91 -28.41
CA ARG A 98 0.30 17.23 -29.52
C ARG A 98 -0.51 16.02 -29.94
N TYR A 99 0.15 14.86 -30.03
CA TYR A 99 -0.49 13.60 -30.36
C TYR A 99 -1.46 13.14 -29.28
N PHE A 100 -1.11 13.32 -28.01
CA PHE A 100 -2.00 13.00 -26.90
C PHE A 100 -3.31 13.80 -26.99
N THR A 101 -3.26 15.10 -27.28
CA THR A 101 -4.48 15.93 -27.39
C THR A 101 -5.36 15.61 -28.59
N VAL A 102 -4.80 15.10 -29.69
CA VAL A 102 -5.57 14.80 -30.92
C VAL A 102 -5.98 13.33 -31.06
N THR A 103 -5.52 12.47 -30.16
CA THR A 103 -5.91 11.05 -30.12
C THR A 103 -6.73 10.78 -28.87
N LYS A 104 -7.46 9.66 -28.83
CA LYS A 104 -8.16 9.22 -27.62
C LYS A 104 -7.25 8.46 -26.64
N ALA A 105 -5.93 8.61 -26.80
CA ALA A 105 -4.97 7.95 -25.93
C ALA A 105 -5.08 8.53 -24.53
N ARG A 106 -5.09 7.65 -23.53
CA ARG A 106 -5.08 8.05 -22.12
C ARG A 106 -3.74 7.81 -21.45
N ILE A 107 -2.82 7.11 -22.12
CA ILE A 107 -1.46 6.86 -21.65
C ILE A 107 -0.45 7.30 -22.72
N ALA A 108 0.58 8.01 -22.28
CA ALA A 108 1.76 8.34 -23.06
C ALA A 108 3.00 7.81 -22.35
N VAL A 109 3.98 7.34 -23.12
CA VAL A 109 5.24 6.83 -22.60
C VAL A 109 6.38 7.55 -23.28
N LEU A 110 7.26 8.15 -22.48
CA LEU A 110 8.53 8.69 -22.93
C LEU A 110 9.65 7.80 -22.40
N THR A 111 10.51 7.28 -23.28
CA THR A 111 11.55 6.32 -22.88
C THR A 111 12.86 6.48 -23.64
N ASN A 112 13.98 6.10 -23.01
CA ASN A 112 15.27 5.88 -23.66
C ASN A 112 15.63 4.38 -23.67
N GLY A 113 14.64 3.51 -23.50
CA GLY A 113 14.83 2.07 -23.37
C GLY A 113 15.33 1.60 -22.00
N ILE A 114 15.88 2.49 -21.16
CA ILE A 114 16.29 2.20 -19.77
C ILE A 114 15.25 2.69 -18.77
N VAL A 115 14.85 3.95 -18.91
CA VAL A 115 13.82 4.59 -18.09
C VAL A 115 12.56 4.74 -18.92
N TYR A 116 11.42 4.36 -18.35
CA TYR A 116 10.10 4.49 -18.95
C TYR A 116 9.26 5.41 -18.06
N ARG A 117 8.92 6.58 -18.57
CA ARG A 117 8.07 7.57 -17.90
C ARG A 117 6.67 7.49 -18.49
N PHE A 118 5.70 7.19 -17.65
CA PHE A 118 4.29 7.07 -18.04
C PHE A 118 3.54 8.32 -17.63
N PHE A 119 2.80 8.89 -18.57
CA PHE A 119 1.98 10.08 -18.45
C PHE A 119 0.52 9.73 -18.72
N SER A 120 -0.36 10.48 -18.07
CA SER A 120 -1.81 10.30 -18.09
C SER A 120 -2.50 11.63 -18.38
N ASP A 121 -3.82 11.63 -18.40
CA ASP A 121 -4.69 12.81 -18.44
C ASP A 121 -5.49 12.97 -17.13
N LEU A 122 -4.82 12.77 -15.99
CA LEU A 122 -5.47 12.81 -14.68
C LEU A 122 -5.89 14.23 -14.28
N GLU A 123 -5.13 15.25 -14.71
CA GLU A 123 -5.41 16.64 -14.36
C GLU A 123 -6.49 17.25 -15.25
N GLU A 124 -6.38 17.06 -16.56
CA GLU A 124 -7.32 17.55 -17.56
C GLU A 124 -7.57 16.47 -18.61
N ASN A 125 -8.82 16.07 -18.80
CA ASN A 125 -9.20 15.05 -19.76
C ASN A 125 -8.67 15.37 -21.17
N ASN A 126 -8.07 14.39 -21.84
CA ASN A 126 -7.48 14.54 -23.18
C ASN A 126 -6.33 15.58 -23.27
N LYS A 127 -5.66 15.84 -22.14
CA LYS A 127 -4.45 16.66 -22.07
C LYS A 127 -3.43 15.92 -21.22
N MET A 128 -2.25 15.68 -21.80
CA MET A 128 -1.19 14.99 -21.09
C MET A 128 -0.70 15.80 -19.89
N ASP A 129 -0.63 15.15 -18.73
CA ASP A 129 -0.09 15.72 -17.49
C ASP A 129 1.39 16.09 -17.70
N GLU A 130 1.84 17.18 -17.05
CA GLU A 130 3.25 17.60 -17.14
C GLU A 130 4.19 16.63 -16.41
N LYS A 131 3.72 15.98 -15.35
CA LYS A 131 4.53 15.06 -14.53
C LYS A 131 4.13 13.61 -14.80
N PRO A 132 5.11 12.69 -14.95
CA PRO A 132 4.78 11.28 -15.06
C PRO A 132 4.18 10.76 -13.75
N PHE A 133 3.15 9.92 -13.87
CA PHE A 133 2.51 9.27 -12.72
C PHE A 133 3.26 8.00 -12.30
N LEU A 134 3.99 7.37 -13.22
CA LEU A 134 4.77 6.16 -12.98
C LEU A 134 6.12 6.25 -13.72
N GLU A 135 7.18 5.80 -13.07
CA GLU A 135 8.52 5.69 -13.68
C GLU A 135 9.10 4.30 -13.39
N LEU A 136 9.48 3.58 -14.44
CA LEU A 136 10.18 2.30 -14.35
C LEU A 136 11.61 2.47 -14.83
N ASN A 137 12.58 2.16 -13.99
CA ASN A 137 13.99 2.10 -14.36
C ASN A 137 14.43 0.63 -14.43
N LEU A 138 14.85 0.17 -15.62
CA LEU A 138 15.29 -1.21 -15.81
C LEU A 138 16.58 -1.55 -15.03
N LEU A 139 17.36 -0.55 -14.63
CA LEU A 139 18.58 -0.75 -13.83
C LEU A 139 18.32 -0.66 -12.32
N ASP A 140 17.11 -0.26 -11.92
CA ASP A 140 16.67 -0.16 -10.53
C ASP A 140 15.22 -0.67 -10.41
N LEU A 141 15.07 -1.98 -10.60
CA LEU A 141 13.77 -2.64 -10.60
C LEU A 141 13.28 -2.88 -9.17
N ARG A 142 12.08 -2.38 -8.88
CA ARG A 142 11.32 -2.67 -7.67
C ARG A 142 10.10 -3.51 -8.00
N GLU A 143 9.83 -4.57 -7.23
CA GLU A 143 8.70 -5.48 -7.49
C GLU A 143 7.35 -4.75 -7.51
N SER A 144 7.17 -3.76 -6.62
CA SER A 144 5.98 -2.92 -6.61
C SER A 144 5.75 -2.19 -7.95
N LEU A 145 6.81 -1.63 -8.54
CA LEU A 145 6.71 -0.94 -9.84
C LEU A 145 6.41 -1.92 -10.98
N ILE A 146 7.00 -3.12 -10.95
CA ILE A 146 6.72 -4.16 -11.95
C ILE A 146 5.23 -4.52 -11.93
N ASN A 147 4.65 -4.66 -10.74
CA ASN A 147 3.22 -4.95 -10.59
C ASN A 147 2.33 -3.82 -11.12
N GLU A 148 2.71 -2.55 -10.90
CA GLU A 148 1.99 -1.41 -11.47
C GLU A 148 2.07 -1.38 -13.00
N VAL A 149 3.26 -1.57 -13.58
CA VAL A 149 3.42 -1.62 -15.05
C VAL A 149 2.70 -2.83 -15.65
N ASN A 150 2.60 -3.95 -14.93
CA ASN A 150 1.85 -5.13 -15.39
C ASN A 150 0.36 -4.83 -15.60
N LYS A 151 -0.21 -3.82 -14.93
CA LYS A 151 -1.60 -3.37 -15.17
C LYS A 151 -1.78 -2.72 -16.53
N LEU A 152 -0.71 -2.34 -17.23
CA LEU A 152 -0.74 -1.88 -18.63
C LEU A 152 -0.64 -3.03 -19.65
N SER A 153 -0.45 -4.27 -19.18
CA SER A 153 -0.30 -5.46 -20.05
C SER A 153 -1.59 -5.82 -20.78
N LYS A 154 -1.45 -6.53 -21.90
CA LYS A 154 -2.57 -6.96 -22.73
C LYS A 154 -3.64 -7.76 -21.94
N SER A 155 -3.23 -8.61 -21.01
CA SER A 155 -4.17 -9.46 -20.27
C SER A 155 -4.82 -8.78 -19.06
N SER A 156 -4.26 -7.66 -18.59
CA SER A 156 -4.63 -7.07 -17.29
C SER A 156 -4.93 -5.58 -17.37
N PHE A 157 -5.26 -5.09 -18.57
CA PHE A 157 -5.44 -3.67 -18.84
C PHE A 157 -6.69 -3.15 -18.15
N ASP A 158 -6.45 -2.48 -17.03
CA ASP A 158 -7.45 -1.82 -16.21
C ASP A 158 -7.00 -0.39 -15.98
N LEU A 159 -7.25 0.42 -17.01
CA LEU A 159 -6.76 1.79 -17.07
C LEU A 159 -7.38 2.64 -15.96
N ASP A 160 -8.68 2.49 -15.69
CA ASP A 160 -9.36 3.33 -14.70
C ASP A 160 -8.86 3.04 -13.29
N ASN A 161 -8.76 1.77 -12.89
CA ASN A 161 -8.23 1.42 -11.57
C ASN A 161 -6.73 1.73 -11.45
N MET A 162 -5.97 1.57 -12.53
CA MET A 162 -4.56 1.96 -12.55
C MET A 162 -4.39 3.47 -12.41
N LEU A 163 -5.18 4.28 -13.11
CA LEU A 163 -5.11 5.73 -13.04
C LEU A 163 -5.52 6.25 -11.64
N VAL A 164 -6.53 5.64 -11.02
CA VAL A 164 -6.89 5.94 -9.62
C VAL A 164 -5.75 5.59 -8.67
N ALA A 165 -5.20 4.38 -8.75
CA ALA A 165 -4.08 3.96 -7.90
C ALA A 165 -2.81 4.79 -8.14
N ALA A 166 -2.55 5.17 -9.40
CA ALA A 166 -1.45 6.04 -9.79
C ALA A 166 -1.63 7.46 -9.24
N SER A 167 -2.87 7.99 -9.26
CA SER A 167 -3.22 9.27 -8.68
C SER A 167 -2.95 9.26 -7.17
N ASP A 168 -3.40 8.23 -6.46
CA ASP A 168 -3.14 8.05 -5.03
C ASP A 168 -1.63 7.97 -4.75
N LEU A 169 -0.87 7.19 -5.53
CA LEU A 169 0.58 7.08 -5.38
C LEU A 169 1.30 8.40 -5.68
N LYS A 170 0.87 9.15 -6.71
CA LYS A 170 1.37 10.49 -7.03
C LYS A 170 1.14 11.42 -5.84
N TYR A 171 -0.08 11.45 -5.30
CA TYR A 171 -0.39 12.26 -4.13
C TYR A 171 0.41 11.82 -2.90
N MET A 172 0.54 10.52 -2.63
CA MET A 172 1.36 10.03 -1.51
C MET A 172 2.83 10.44 -1.65
N ARG A 173 3.40 10.43 -2.86
CA ARG A 173 4.77 10.89 -3.11
C ARG A 173 4.91 12.39 -2.86
N GLU A 174 4.01 13.20 -3.41
CA GLU A 174 4.02 14.65 -3.21
C GLU A 174 3.77 15.03 -1.73
N ILE A 175 2.88 14.30 -1.04
CA ILE A 175 2.65 14.44 0.40
C ILE A 175 3.92 14.10 1.17
N ARG A 176 4.59 12.99 0.85
CA ARG A 176 5.87 12.61 1.48
C ARG A 176 6.95 13.68 1.27
N ALA A 177 7.15 14.12 0.04
CA ALA A 177 8.15 15.15 -0.29
C ALA A 177 7.83 16.48 0.41
N THR A 178 6.54 16.81 0.53
CA THR A 178 6.10 17.98 1.30
C THR A 178 6.39 17.80 2.77
N LEU A 179 6.08 16.64 3.36
CA LEU A 179 6.35 16.34 4.76
C LEU A 179 7.84 16.40 5.10
N GLU A 180 8.71 15.87 4.23
CA GLU A 180 10.16 15.96 4.38
C GLU A 180 10.64 17.42 4.37
N ARG A 181 10.14 18.23 3.43
CA ARG A 181 10.45 19.66 3.36
C ARG A 181 9.97 20.42 4.60
N GLN A 182 8.74 20.16 5.05
CA GLN A 182 8.16 20.78 6.24
C GLN A 182 8.91 20.39 7.52
N LEU A 183 9.44 19.17 7.58
CA LEU A 183 10.23 18.70 8.72
C LEU A 183 11.57 19.44 8.81
N GLU A 184 12.24 19.66 7.68
CA GLU A 184 13.51 20.39 7.63
C GLU A 184 13.32 21.91 7.79
N THR A 185 12.34 22.46 7.08
CA THR A 185 12.05 23.89 7.01
C THR A 185 10.52 24.10 7.02
N PRO A 186 9.89 24.15 8.21
CA PRO A 186 8.47 24.42 8.34
C PRO A 186 8.12 25.77 7.70
N ASP A 187 7.09 25.78 6.85
CA ASP A 187 6.61 27.03 6.25
C ASP A 187 5.68 27.81 7.19
N GLU A 188 5.27 29.01 6.75
CA GLU A 188 4.41 29.86 7.55
C GLU A 188 3.03 29.26 7.81
N GLU A 189 2.47 28.50 6.85
CA GLU A 189 1.15 27.90 6.98
C GLU A 189 1.13 26.83 8.07
N LEU A 190 2.13 25.95 8.08
CA LEU A 190 2.28 24.91 9.10
C LEU A 190 2.54 25.52 10.48
N VAL A 191 3.38 26.55 10.55
CA VAL A 191 3.68 27.26 11.80
C VAL A 191 2.43 27.96 12.34
N LYS A 192 1.65 28.60 11.46
CA LYS A 192 0.37 29.24 11.82
C LYS A 192 -0.65 28.22 12.29
N PHE A 193 -0.74 27.05 11.65
CA PHE A 193 -1.61 25.96 12.08
C PHE A 193 -1.31 25.55 13.53
N PHE A 194 -0.05 25.23 13.85
CA PHE A 194 0.32 24.87 15.22
C PHE A 194 0.16 26.02 16.22
N PHE A 195 0.41 27.26 15.80
CA PHE A 195 0.16 28.44 16.63
C PHE A 195 -1.32 28.56 17.00
N GLN A 196 -2.23 28.39 16.05
CA GLN A 196 -3.68 28.47 16.31
C GLN A 196 -4.18 27.33 17.20
N GLN A 197 -3.63 26.12 17.06
CA GLN A 197 -3.98 25.00 17.94
C GLN A 197 -3.45 25.20 19.36
N ALA A 198 -2.24 25.75 19.52
CA ALA A 198 -1.64 26.01 20.83
C ALA A 198 -2.14 27.30 21.49
N ASN A 199 -2.56 28.28 20.70
CA ASN A 199 -3.07 29.59 21.13
C ASN A 199 -4.32 29.99 20.31
N PRO A 200 -5.50 29.44 20.62
CA PRO A 200 -6.73 29.68 19.86
C PRO A 200 -7.14 31.15 19.74
N ASN A 201 -6.83 31.96 20.76
CA ASN A 201 -7.13 33.39 20.80
C ASN A 201 -5.91 34.28 20.45
N GLY A 202 -4.79 33.68 20.07
CA GLY A 202 -3.56 34.38 19.77
C GLY A 202 -3.59 35.08 18.42
N ARG A 203 -2.94 36.25 18.31
CA ARG A 203 -2.70 36.89 17.02
C ARG A 203 -1.38 36.40 16.44
N PHE A 204 -1.42 35.89 15.21
CA PHE A 204 -0.23 35.46 14.49
C PHE A 204 0.49 36.68 13.90
N VAL A 205 1.39 37.27 14.70
CA VAL A 205 2.23 38.42 14.35
C VAL A 205 3.67 37.98 14.07
N GLN A 206 4.51 38.84 13.48
CA GLN A 206 5.88 38.49 13.07
C GLN A 206 6.74 37.91 14.20
N SER A 207 6.64 38.44 15.42
CA SER A 207 7.35 37.91 16.59
C SER A 207 6.86 36.51 16.99
N ALA A 208 5.55 36.27 16.90
CA ALA A 208 4.96 34.97 17.16
C ALA A 208 5.38 33.96 16.08
N LYS A 209 5.43 34.38 14.80
CA LYS A 209 5.93 33.56 13.69
C LYS A 209 7.36 33.11 13.93
N GLU A 210 8.29 34.02 14.20
CA GLU A 210 9.71 33.69 14.40
C GLU A 210 9.90 32.72 15.59
N GLN A 211 9.22 32.98 16.70
CA GLN A 211 9.28 32.11 17.87
C GLN A 211 8.68 30.73 17.59
N PHE A 212 7.47 30.68 17.00
CA PHE A 212 6.82 29.41 16.72
C PHE A 212 7.52 28.62 15.61
N SER A 213 8.12 29.25 14.60
CA SER A 213 8.92 28.54 13.58
C SER A 213 10.04 27.71 14.20
N GLN A 214 10.75 28.27 15.18
CA GLN A 214 11.80 27.54 15.91
C GLN A 214 11.23 26.43 16.79
N LEU A 215 10.14 26.70 17.49
CA LEU A 215 9.47 25.71 18.33
C LEU A 215 8.92 24.54 17.51
N VAL A 216 8.22 24.80 16.41
CA VAL A 216 7.67 23.78 15.51
C VAL A 216 8.79 22.91 14.94
N LYS A 217 9.84 23.51 14.39
CA LYS A 217 10.98 22.76 13.84
C LYS A 217 11.63 21.84 14.89
N ARG A 218 11.90 22.38 16.08
CA ARG A 218 12.52 21.62 17.17
C ARG A 218 11.61 20.48 17.64
N THR A 219 10.33 20.76 17.87
CA THR A 219 9.36 19.77 18.34
C THR A 219 9.15 18.66 17.33
N LEU A 220 9.06 18.97 16.03
CA LEU A 220 8.92 17.95 14.98
C LEU A 220 10.16 17.03 14.93
N SER A 221 11.36 17.60 15.03
CA SER A 221 12.61 16.82 15.04
C SER A 221 12.72 15.90 16.26
N VAL A 222 12.38 16.42 17.45
CA VAL A 222 12.36 15.63 18.69
C VAL A 222 11.32 14.53 18.61
N PHE A 223 10.10 14.85 18.17
CA PHE A 223 9.02 13.88 18.03
C PHE A 223 9.40 12.70 17.13
N ILE A 224 10.02 12.97 15.97
CA ILE A 224 10.49 11.90 15.08
C ILE A 224 11.62 11.10 15.72
N SER A 225 12.58 11.77 16.37
CA SER A 225 13.68 11.09 17.08
C SER A 225 13.16 10.19 18.19
N ASP A 226 12.15 10.62 18.92
CA ASP A 226 11.50 9.84 19.97
C ASP A 226 10.78 8.62 19.38
N LYS A 227 10.02 8.79 18.30
CA LYS A 227 9.34 7.66 17.63
C LYS A 227 10.31 6.65 17.01
N VAL A 228 11.43 7.13 16.45
CA VAL A 228 12.50 6.25 15.96
C VAL A 228 13.19 5.55 17.13
N GLY A 229 13.48 6.26 18.21
CA GLY A 229 14.06 5.71 19.43
C GLY A 229 13.17 4.67 20.08
N ASP A 230 11.86 4.92 20.17
CA ASP A 230 10.87 3.96 20.68
C ASP A 230 10.82 2.71 19.81
N ARG A 231 10.84 2.87 18.49
CA ARG A 231 10.92 1.73 17.55
C ARG A 231 12.23 0.97 17.70
N LEU A 232 13.38 1.64 17.79
CA LEU A 232 14.68 1.00 17.92
C LEU A 232 14.82 0.28 19.26
N ARG A 233 14.39 0.90 20.37
CA ARG A 233 14.30 0.26 21.70
C ARG A 233 13.39 -0.96 21.65
N SER A 234 12.23 -0.86 21.00
CA SER A 234 11.31 -1.98 20.85
C SER A 234 11.86 -3.10 19.96
N ALA A 235 12.75 -2.78 19.01
CA ALA A 235 13.40 -3.75 18.13
C ALA A 235 14.63 -4.40 18.80
N LEU A 236 15.42 -3.64 19.57
CA LEU A 236 16.55 -4.14 20.36
C LEU A 236 16.09 -5.03 21.51
N ALA A 237 15.01 -4.66 22.20
CA ALA A 237 14.38 -5.51 23.23
C ALA A 237 13.81 -6.82 22.69
N ARG A 238 13.63 -6.94 21.36
CA ARG A 238 13.27 -8.20 20.67
C ARG A 238 14.48 -8.97 20.16
N ALA A 239 15.62 -8.30 19.96
CA ALA A 239 16.85 -8.91 19.47
C ALA A 239 17.74 -9.45 20.60
N ASP A 240 17.80 -8.73 21.72
CA ASP A 240 18.44 -9.20 22.95
C ASP A 240 17.36 -9.79 23.86
N GLY A 241 17.22 -11.12 23.85
CA GLY A 241 16.34 -11.87 24.74
C GLY A 241 16.74 -11.84 26.21
N SER A 242 17.12 -10.67 26.74
CA SER A 242 17.45 -10.44 28.13
C SER A 242 16.50 -9.41 28.72
N ALA A 243 15.53 -9.90 29.48
CA ALA A 243 15.00 -9.15 30.59
C ALA A 243 16.17 -8.83 31.54
N VAL A 244 16.58 -7.57 31.59
CA VAL A 244 17.37 -7.05 32.71
C VAL A 244 16.63 -5.85 33.27
N ASP A 245 15.96 -6.14 34.37
CA ASP A 245 15.66 -5.24 35.46
C ASP A 245 16.92 -4.42 35.83
N ASP A 246 16.82 -3.10 35.75
CA ASP A 246 17.67 -2.22 36.54
C ASP A 246 16.77 -1.14 37.16
N SER A 247 16.22 -1.50 38.32
CA SER A 247 15.63 -0.55 39.25
C SER A 247 16.35 -0.66 40.59
N LEU A 248 17.17 0.34 40.93
CA LEU A 248 17.61 0.61 42.30
C LEU A 248 17.95 2.13 42.44
N PRO A 249 17.85 2.73 43.65
CA PRO A 249 16.72 2.66 44.57
C PRO A 249 16.38 4.07 45.15
N THR A 250 15.18 4.24 45.71
CA THR A 250 15.02 5.18 46.83
C THR A 250 14.13 4.53 47.88
N ARG A 251 14.70 4.42 49.09
CA ARG A 251 14.11 3.85 50.29
C ARG A 251 12.82 4.60 50.65
N GLU A 252 11.79 3.88 51.06
CA GLU A 252 11.21 3.99 52.40
C GLU A 252 10.33 2.79 52.75
N VAL A 253 10.14 2.61 54.06
CA VAL A 253 9.94 1.35 54.78
C VAL A 253 8.46 1.04 55.01
N GLY A 254 8.07 -0.21 54.74
CA GLY A 254 7.18 -1.02 55.58
C GLY A 254 5.66 -0.80 55.48
N SER A 255 4.94 -1.78 54.90
CA SER A 255 4.18 -2.77 55.69
C SER A 255 3.56 -3.82 54.78
N GLU A 256 3.50 -5.05 55.28
CA GLU A 256 2.82 -6.21 54.70
C GLU A 256 1.34 -5.95 54.42
N ALA A 257 0.87 -6.35 53.24
CA ALA A 257 -0.28 -7.23 53.01
C ALA A 257 -0.57 -7.22 51.50
N ALA A 258 -0.75 -8.41 50.92
CA ALA A 258 -1.16 -8.59 49.54
C ALA A 258 -2.44 -7.78 49.22
N PRO A 259 -2.51 -7.18 48.02
CA PRO A 259 -3.81 -7.03 47.38
C PRO A 259 -3.81 -7.43 45.91
N GLU A 260 -4.94 -8.02 45.55
CA GLU A 260 -5.61 -7.99 44.24
C GLU A 260 -5.14 -6.83 43.33
N GLU A 261 -4.65 -7.14 42.13
CA GLU A 261 -4.48 -6.12 41.09
C GLU A 261 -5.78 -5.96 40.31
N GLN A 262 -6.63 -5.06 40.82
CA GLN A 262 -7.21 -4.03 39.97
C GLN A 262 -6.06 -3.14 39.50
N ASP A 263 -5.93 -2.94 38.18
CA ASP A 263 -5.18 -1.80 37.68
C ASP A 263 -6.06 -0.96 36.76
N ASP A 264 -6.05 0.32 37.11
CA ASP A 264 -7.02 1.34 36.79
C ASP A 264 -6.68 2.04 35.47
N ALA A 265 -7.65 2.80 34.98
CA ALA A 265 -7.69 3.36 33.65
C ALA A 265 -6.51 4.31 33.29
N LYS A 266 -6.04 4.18 32.03
CA LYS A 266 -5.86 5.34 31.15
C LYS A 266 -6.67 5.14 29.88
N GLN A 267 -7.90 5.65 29.92
CA GLN A 267 -8.66 6.00 28.73
C GLN A 267 -7.87 7.08 27.98
N GLU A 268 -7.24 6.69 26.87
CA GLU A 268 -7.07 7.64 25.78
C GLU A 268 -8.45 7.84 25.17
N ALA A 269 -9.00 9.03 25.39
CA ALA A 269 -10.18 9.50 24.70
C ALA A 269 -9.86 9.60 23.20
N ASN A 270 -10.22 8.57 22.44
CA ASN A 270 -10.40 8.67 21.01
C ASN A 270 -11.81 8.16 20.69
N ASP A 271 -12.64 9.08 20.21
CA ASP A 271 -14.07 8.92 19.99
C ASP A 271 -14.34 8.24 18.63
N GLY A 272 -13.97 6.96 18.53
CA GLY A 272 -14.26 6.14 17.37
C GLY A 272 -13.81 4.69 17.53
N ILE A 273 -14.64 3.74 17.07
CA ILE A 273 -14.21 2.36 16.82
C ILE A 273 -13.37 2.42 15.53
N VAL A 274 -12.04 2.32 15.66
CA VAL A 274 -11.13 2.35 14.51
C VAL A 274 -10.55 0.96 14.33
N THR A 275 -11.10 0.22 13.36
CA THR A 275 -10.56 -1.09 12.98
C THR A 275 -9.18 -0.92 12.35
N THR A 276 -8.17 -1.37 13.06
CA THR A 276 -6.76 -1.30 12.64
C THR A 276 -6.43 -2.36 11.59
N GLU A 277 -5.41 -2.10 10.76
CA GLU A 277 -4.94 -3.11 9.79
C GLU A 277 -4.43 -4.39 10.48
N ALA A 278 -3.85 -4.28 11.69
CA ALA A 278 -3.42 -5.43 12.47
C ALA A 278 -4.60 -6.33 12.89
N GLU A 279 -5.77 -5.75 13.18
CA GLU A 279 -6.98 -6.51 13.50
C GLU A 279 -7.56 -7.18 12.25
N LYS A 280 -7.56 -6.49 11.09
CA LYS A 280 -7.98 -7.10 9.81
C LYS A 280 -7.05 -8.24 9.38
N GLU A 281 -5.74 -8.07 9.58
CA GLU A 281 -4.75 -9.12 9.34
C GLU A 281 -4.96 -10.30 10.28
N GLY A 282 -5.14 -10.04 11.58
CA GLY A 282 -5.45 -11.08 12.55
C GLY A 282 -6.73 -11.86 12.22
N TYR A 283 -7.78 -11.17 11.78
CA TYR A 283 -9.01 -11.79 11.26
C TYR A 283 -8.74 -12.71 10.06
N ARG A 284 -7.95 -12.26 9.08
CA ARG A 284 -7.60 -13.08 7.90
C ARG A 284 -6.85 -14.35 8.31
N ILE A 285 -5.93 -14.24 9.28
CA ILE A 285 -5.20 -15.39 9.81
C ILE A 285 -6.15 -16.36 10.50
N VAL A 286 -7.00 -15.88 11.42
CA VAL A 286 -7.98 -16.73 12.11
C VAL A 286 -8.91 -17.40 11.10
N LYS A 287 -9.41 -16.65 10.12
CA LYS A 287 -10.27 -17.15 9.05
C LYS A 287 -9.58 -18.24 8.22
N ALA A 288 -8.30 -18.09 7.91
CA ALA A 288 -7.52 -19.10 7.19
C ALA A 288 -7.25 -20.35 8.05
N ILE A 289 -7.09 -20.21 9.37
CA ILE A 289 -6.86 -21.35 10.28
C ILE A 289 -8.09 -22.26 10.40
N VAL A 290 -9.30 -21.68 10.31
CA VAL A 290 -10.56 -22.40 10.54
C VAL A 290 -11.33 -22.71 9.24
N CYS A 291 -10.83 -22.32 8.07
CA CYS A 291 -11.56 -22.44 6.79
C CYS A 291 -11.78 -23.87 6.32
N ASP A 292 -11.04 -24.84 6.86
CA ASP A 292 -11.22 -26.27 6.60
C ASP A 292 -12.31 -26.89 7.48
N LEU A 293 -12.75 -26.19 8.54
CA LEU A 293 -13.82 -26.61 9.44
C LEU A 293 -15.12 -25.81 9.21
N LEU A 294 -15.00 -24.51 8.96
CA LEU A 294 -16.11 -23.60 8.75
C LEU A 294 -16.02 -22.96 7.38
N VAL A 295 -17.16 -22.93 6.70
CA VAL A 295 -17.32 -22.19 5.44
C VAL A 295 -16.92 -20.72 5.66
N PRO A 296 -16.02 -20.13 4.85
CA PRO A 296 -15.44 -18.81 5.11
C PRO A 296 -16.46 -17.70 5.33
N GLU A 297 -17.62 -17.76 4.70
CA GLU A 297 -18.72 -16.79 4.82
C GLU A 297 -19.32 -16.75 6.23
N ARG A 298 -19.19 -17.84 7.00
CA ARG A 298 -19.68 -17.95 8.38
C ARG A 298 -18.74 -17.29 9.39
N VAL A 299 -17.49 -17.03 9.01
CA VAL A 299 -16.51 -16.41 9.90
C VAL A 299 -16.55 -14.90 9.69
N THR A 300 -17.10 -14.19 10.67
CA THR A 300 -17.26 -12.73 10.65
C THR A 300 -16.47 -12.09 11.78
N TYR A 301 -16.43 -10.75 11.80
CA TYR A 301 -15.82 -10.01 12.89
C TYR A 301 -16.70 -8.85 13.34
N ARG A 302 -16.51 -8.45 14.61
CA ARG A 302 -17.09 -7.23 15.17
C ARG A 302 -16.05 -6.51 15.98
N ASP A 303 -15.88 -5.23 15.68
CA ASP A 303 -14.95 -4.38 16.40
C ASP A 303 -15.61 -3.76 17.63
N SER A 304 -14.85 -3.62 18.70
CA SER A 304 -15.30 -3.02 19.95
C SER A 304 -14.18 -2.20 20.59
N LYS A 305 -14.55 -1.30 21.51
CA LYS A 305 -13.60 -0.40 22.18
C LYS A 305 -12.45 -1.12 22.89
N THR A 306 -12.64 -2.37 23.30
CA THR A 306 -11.67 -3.10 24.13
C THR A 306 -11.03 -4.28 23.41
N TYR A 307 -11.66 -4.82 22.37
CA TYR A 307 -11.17 -5.96 21.60
C TYR A 307 -11.86 -6.07 20.25
N PHE A 308 -11.22 -6.79 19.34
CA PHE A 308 -11.76 -7.16 18.04
C PHE A 308 -12.22 -8.61 18.08
N ALA A 309 -13.53 -8.85 17.94
CA ALA A 309 -14.12 -10.18 18.05
C ALA A 309 -14.14 -10.89 16.70
N VAL A 310 -13.75 -12.17 16.66
CA VAL A 310 -13.97 -13.06 15.52
C VAL A 310 -15.03 -14.08 15.91
N LEU A 311 -16.09 -14.18 15.12
CA LEU A 311 -17.33 -14.86 15.46
C LEU A 311 -17.75 -15.84 14.37
N VAL A 312 -18.53 -16.86 14.76
CA VAL A 312 -19.30 -17.69 13.83
C VAL A 312 -20.70 -17.10 13.65
N ASP A 313 -21.17 -17.02 12.41
CA ASP A 313 -22.50 -16.55 11.99
C ASP A 313 -22.90 -15.17 12.53
N ASP A 314 -21.92 -14.28 12.71
CA ASP A 314 -22.14 -12.95 13.29
C ASP A 314 -22.87 -12.95 14.64
N ASN A 315 -22.62 -14.00 15.45
CA ASN A 315 -23.29 -14.22 16.72
C ASN A 315 -22.32 -14.06 17.90
N ASN A 316 -22.57 -13.08 18.77
CA ASN A 316 -21.76 -12.82 19.98
C ASN A 316 -21.72 -14.01 20.96
N ARG A 317 -22.63 -14.99 20.83
CA ARG A 317 -22.66 -16.22 21.65
C ARG A 317 -21.82 -17.36 21.07
N LYS A 318 -21.29 -17.19 19.85
CA LYS A 318 -20.41 -18.13 19.15
C LYS A 318 -19.04 -17.49 18.82
N PRO A 319 -18.28 -17.02 19.82
CA PRO A 319 -16.97 -16.45 19.56
C PRO A 319 -15.95 -17.54 19.18
N ILE A 320 -15.12 -17.26 18.19
CA ILE A 320 -13.92 -18.05 17.88
C ILE A 320 -12.75 -17.55 18.74
N CYS A 321 -12.52 -16.24 18.74
CA CYS A 321 -11.50 -15.60 19.57
C CYS A 321 -11.75 -14.09 19.72
N ARG A 322 -10.98 -13.46 20.61
CA ARG A 322 -10.90 -12.00 20.77
C ARG A 322 -9.46 -11.54 20.57
N LEU A 323 -9.23 -10.60 19.68
CA LEU A 323 -7.94 -9.96 19.47
C LEU A 323 -7.90 -8.68 20.30
N HIS A 324 -7.03 -8.65 21.32
CA HIS A 324 -6.82 -7.49 22.18
C HIS A 324 -5.60 -6.71 21.67
N PHE A 325 -5.70 -6.13 20.48
CA PHE A 325 -4.58 -5.43 19.82
C PHE A 325 -4.54 -3.93 20.11
N ASN A 326 -5.55 -3.42 20.81
CA ASN A 326 -5.76 -2.01 21.15
C ASN A 326 -4.93 -1.51 22.34
N ARG A 327 -4.06 -2.35 22.90
CA ARG A 327 -3.19 -2.03 24.05
C ARG A 327 -1.72 -2.30 23.74
N SER A 328 -0.83 -1.73 24.55
CA SER A 328 0.63 -1.88 24.44
C SER A 328 1.08 -3.35 24.51
N ARG A 329 0.45 -4.15 25.36
CA ARG A 329 0.58 -5.62 25.38
C ARG A 329 -0.60 -6.22 24.63
N LYS A 330 -0.29 -6.99 23.59
CA LYS A 330 -1.31 -7.64 22.76
C LYS A 330 -1.58 -9.06 23.28
N TYR A 331 -2.84 -9.46 23.19
CA TYR A 331 -3.26 -10.80 23.58
C TYR A 331 -4.26 -11.35 22.57
N ILE A 332 -4.30 -12.67 22.44
CA ILE A 332 -5.42 -13.39 21.84
C ILE A 332 -6.17 -14.13 22.93
N GLY A 333 -7.46 -13.84 23.06
CA GLY A 333 -8.40 -14.59 23.90
C GLY A 333 -8.96 -15.77 23.15
N THR A 334 -8.70 -16.99 23.62
CA THR A 334 -9.32 -18.23 23.11
C THR A 334 -10.38 -18.70 24.09
N PHE A 335 -11.38 -19.45 23.61
CA PHE A 335 -12.45 -19.98 24.44
C PHE A 335 -12.33 -21.49 24.59
N ASP A 336 -12.71 -22.02 25.75
CA ASP A 336 -12.90 -23.45 25.96
C ASP A 336 -14.37 -23.87 25.75
N ALA A 337 -14.67 -25.15 26.00
CA ALA A 337 -16.02 -25.70 25.87
C ALA A 337 -17.04 -25.07 26.84
N GLU A 338 -16.57 -24.48 27.95
CA GLU A 338 -17.40 -23.78 28.94
C GLU A 338 -17.52 -22.27 28.64
N LYS A 339 -16.96 -21.82 27.50
CA LYS A 339 -16.89 -20.43 27.05
C LYS A 339 -16.05 -19.53 27.98
N ALA A 340 -15.14 -20.09 28.77
CA ALA A 340 -14.20 -19.31 29.54
C ALA A 340 -13.08 -18.78 28.63
N GLU A 341 -12.77 -17.48 28.75
CA GLU A 341 -11.73 -16.83 27.95
C GLU A 341 -10.36 -17.02 28.60
N THR A 342 -9.42 -17.64 27.88
CA THR A 342 -8.00 -17.70 28.25
C THR A 342 -7.20 -16.75 27.36
N ARG A 343 -6.41 -15.85 27.96
CA ARG A 343 -5.60 -14.87 27.24
C ARG A 343 -4.18 -15.36 27.04
N HIS A 344 -3.73 -15.38 25.79
CA HIS A 344 -2.36 -15.72 25.41
C HIS A 344 -1.64 -14.47 24.92
N PRO A 345 -0.50 -14.09 25.53
CA PRO A 345 0.28 -12.94 25.08
C PRO A 345 0.85 -13.19 23.68
N VAL A 346 0.75 -12.19 22.81
CA VAL A 346 1.29 -12.24 21.44
C VAL A 346 1.99 -10.93 21.10
N GLU A 347 2.99 -10.98 20.23
CA GLU A 347 3.71 -9.76 19.79
C GLU A 347 3.01 -9.06 18.61
N GLY A 348 2.22 -9.81 17.83
CA GLY A 348 1.54 -9.33 16.63
C GLY A 348 0.62 -10.39 16.00
N PRO A 349 0.06 -10.12 14.81
CA PRO A 349 -0.85 -11.04 14.11
C PRO A 349 -0.26 -12.44 13.88
N ASP A 350 1.04 -12.55 13.59
CA ASP A 350 1.73 -13.83 13.40
C ASP A 350 1.68 -14.73 14.64
N GLY A 351 1.59 -14.13 15.84
CA GLY A 351 1.47 -14.86 17.10
C GLY A 351 0.20 -15.72 17.18
N ILE A 352 -0.81 -15.49 16.34
CA ILE A 352 -2.06 -16.25 16.30
C ILE A 352 -1.81 -17.73 15.98
N TYR A 353 -0.77 -18.07 15.20
CA TYR A 353 -0.44 -19.46 14.88
C TYR A 353 -0.05 -20.31 16.10
N THR A 354 0.35 -19.67 17.20
CA THR A 354 0.69 -20.38 18.45
C THR A 354 -0.53 -21.02 19.12
N VAL A 355 -1.72 -20.46 18.89
CA VAL A 355 -3.00 -20.93 19.45
C VAL A 355 -3.90 -21.60 18.42
N ARG A 356 -3.33 -22.04 17.29
CA ARG A 356 -4.09 -22.62 16.16
C ARG A 356 -4.99 -23.78 16.56
N GLU A 357 -4.52 -24.67 17.45
CA GLU A 357 -5.27 -25.86 17.86
C GLU A 357 -6.50 -25.47 18.69
N GLN A 358 -6.38 -24.45 19.54
CA GLN A 358 -7.49 -23.91 20.34
C GLN A 358 -8.55 -23.25 19.44
N LEU A 359 -8.13 -22.49 18.42
CA LEU A 359 -9.04 -21.89 17.45
C LEU A 359 -9.82 -22.95 16.67
N ARG A 360 -9.13 -24.01 16.22
CA ARG A 360 -9.73 -25.15 15.52
C ARG A 360 -10.69 -25.92 16.42
N ALA A 361 -10.30 -26.18 17.67
CA ALA A 361 -11.17 -26.84 18.64
C ALA A 361 -12.45 -26.03 18.90
N THR A 362 -12.34 -24.71 19.04
CA THR A 362 -13.48 -23.80 19.21
C THR A 362 -14.40 -23.81 17.99
N ALA A 363 -13.83 -23.73 16.78
CA ALA A 363 -14.60 -23.81 15.53
C ALA A 363 -15.32 -25.16 15.37
N ALA A 364 -14.66 -26.27 15.68
CA ALA A 364 -15.24 -27.60 15.65
C ALA A 364 -16.37 -27.77 16.67
N HIS A 365 -16.24 -27.17 17.85
CA HIS A 365 -17.29 -27.16 18.87
C HIS A 365 -18.56 -26.43 18.38
N TRP A 366 -18.43 -25.28 17.72
CA TRP A 366 -19.59 -24.59 17.15
C TRP A 366 -20.26 -25.40 16.04
N LEU A 367 -19.45 -26.05 15.19
CA LEU A 367 -19.97 -26.93 14.15
C LEU A 367 -20.74 -28.13 14.72
N SER A 368 -20.29 -28.72 15.83
CA SER A 368 -20.97 -29.85 16.45
C SER A 368 -22.30 -29.46 17.11
N LEU A 369 -22.40 -28.26 17.68
CA LEU A 369 -23.66 -27.74 18.24
C LEU A 369 -24.70 -27.45 17.14
N ASP A 370 -24.28 -26.94 15.98
CA ASP A 370 -25.17 -26.71 14.85
C ASP A 370 -25.74 -28.02 14.26
N ALA A 371 -25.00 -29.12 14.39
CA ALA A 371 -25.47 -30.45 13.97
C ALA A 371 -26.53 -31.02 14.93
N VAL A 372 -26.55 -30.58 16.19
CA VAL A 372 -27.53 -31.00 17.21
C VAL A 372 -28.80 -30.15 17.17
N GLU A 373 -28.72 -28.87 16.76
CA GLU A 373 -29.87 -27.95 16.68
C GLU A 373 -30.75 -28.14 15.43
N LYS A 374 -30.34 -28.93 14.43
CA LYS A 374 -31.21 -29.32 13.30
C LYS A 374 -31.95 -30.63 13.65
N PRO A 375 -33.24 -30.61 14.02
CA PRO A 375 -34.00 -31.85 14.11
C PRO A 375 -34.02 -32.50 12.74
N THR A 376 -33.70 -33.79 12.69
CA THR A 376 -33.88 -34.61 11.49
C THR A 376 -35.36 -34.53 11.10
N ILE A 377 -35.67 -33.78 10.05
CA ILE A 377 -37.00 -33.79 9.44
C ILE A 377 -37.14 -35.17 8.83
N VAL A 378 -37.81 -36.07 9.55
CA VAL A 378 -38.30 -37.33 9.01
C VAL A 378 -39.40 -36.95 8.03
N VAL A 379 -39.07 -36.96 6.74
CA VAL A 379 -40.05 -36.83 5.66
C VAL A 379 -40.91 -38.10 5.69
N PRO A 380 -42.25 -38.01 5.83
CA PRO A 380 -43.10 -39.19 5.72
C PRO A 380 -43.04 -39.69 4.28
N THR A 381 -42.78 -40.98 4.12
CA THR A 381 -42.88 -41.68 2.84
C THR A 381 -44.36 -41.72 2.46
N GLU A 382 -44.77 -40.91 1.48
CA GLU A 382 -46.09 -41.05 0.85
C GLU A 382 -46.03 -42.13 -0.24
N CYS A 383 -46.90 -43.13 -0.03
CA CYS A 383 -47.52 -44.15 -0.89
C CYS A 383 -46.82 -44.65 -2.16
#